data_AF-A0A964LLR4-F1
#
_entry.id   AF-A0A964LLR4-F1
#
_cell.length_a   1.000
_cell.length_b   1.000
_cell.length_c   1.000
_cell.angle_alpha   90.00
_cell.angle_beta   90.00
_cell.angle_gamma   90.00
#
_symmetry.space_group_name_H-M   'P 1'
#
loop_
_entity.id
_entity.type
_entity.pdbx_description
1 polymer ?
#
loop_
_entity_poly.entity_id
_entity_poly.type
_entity_poly.pdbx_seq_one_letter_code
_entity_poly.pdbx_strand_id
1 'polypeptide(L)'
;MNENSVFASRMGLATLGLATLGLATLGLLTASLVTGCGPGPTPPQANVAASTVEPDTASSRDFGEYALYFNAIRTDALTPEIAKMNNIARSANRALVNISMVKKAEGTTGAPVPGAVTVQAVNLNGQFKDLTVREVREGDAIYYIGDVSVADDETLVFTVDATPIDTTSRLSLRFQRQFYGP
;
A
#
# COMPACT_ATOMS: atom_id res chain seq x y z
N MET A 1 -1.11 -48.21 -36.65
CA MET A 1 -0.34 -49.22 -35.91
C MET A 1 -0.06 -48.65 -34.53
N ASN A 2 -0.77 -48.98 -33.44
CA ASN A 2 -0.92 -50.28 -32.74
C ASN A 2 0.47 -50.84 -32.34
N GLU A 3 0.82 -51.23 -31.13
CA GLU A 3 0.12 -51.57 -29.87
C GLU A 3 1.19 -51.64 -28.76
N ASN A 4 0.85 -51.35 -27.51
CA ASN A 4 0.95 -52.37 -26.46
C ASN A 4 0.32 -51.89 -25.15
N SER A 5 -0.77 -52.58 -24.83
CA SER A 5 -1.50 -52.54 -23.58
C SER A 5 -1.02 -53.67 -22.64
N VAL A 6 -1.57 -53.64 -21.43
CA VAL A 6 -2.12 -54.77 -20.64
C VAL A 6 -1.43 -55.04 -19.28
N PHE A 7 -2.32 -55.30 -18.30
CA PHE A 7 -2.21 -55.96 -16.99
C PHE A 7 -2.21 -55.00 -15.79
N ALA A 8 -3.35 -54.61 -15.18
CA ALA A 8 -4.48 -55.34 -14.57
C ALA A 8 -4.18 -56.01 -13.22
N SER A 9 -5.16 -55.91 -12.30
CA SER A 9 -5.44 -56.75 -11.12
C SER A 9 -4.64 -56.42 -9.83
N ARG A 10 -5.17 -56.37 -8.59
CA ARG A 10 -6.37 -56.99 -7.99
C ARG A 10 -6.92 -56.19 -6.79
N MET A 11 -8.23 -56.27 -6.65
CA MET A 11 -9.05 -56.11 -5.43
C MET A 11 -8.54 -56.98 -4.26
N GLY A 12 -8.56 -56.43 -3.04
CA GLY A 12 -8.41 -57.17 -1.78
C GLY A 12 -9.35 -56.58 -0.72
N LEU A 13 -10.36 -57.35 -0.34
CA LEU A 13 -11.42 -57.04 0.62
C LEU A 13 -11.26 -57.92 1.87
N ALA A 14 -11.79 -57.43 3.01
CA ALA A 14 -12.09 -58.15 4.26
C ALA A 14 -10.88 -58.51 5.15
N THR A 15 -10.94 -58.47 6.49
CA THR A 15 -11.94 -59.09 7.38
C THR A 15 -11.94 -58.47 8.79
N LEU A 16 -13.09 -58.64 9.46
CA LEU A 16 -13.47 -58.21 10.82
C LEU A 16 -12.58 -58.74 11.96
N GLY A 17 -12.54 -57.97 13.06
CA GLY A 17 -12.26 -58.47 14.41
C GLY A 17 -13.27 -57.86 15.41
N LEU A 18 -14.05 -58.73 16.06
CA LEU A 18 -15.13 -58.39 16.99
C LEU A 18 -14.64 -58.10 18.42
N ALA A 19 -15.34 -57.15 19.05
CA ALA A 19 -15.90 -57.15 20.42
C ALA A 19 -15.04 -57.49 21.65
N THR A 20 -15.03 -56.54 22.60
CA THR A 20 -15.21 -56.84 24.04
C THR A 20 -16.06 -55.74 24.72
N LEU A 21 -17.11 -56.18 25.41
CA LEU A 21 -18.02 -55.39 26.25
C LEU A 21 -17.29 -54.76 27.45
N GLY A 22 -17.75 -53.58 27.89
CA GLY A 22 -17.39 -53.00 29.19
C GLY A 22 -18.45 -52.00 29.68
N LEU A 23 -18.94 -52.21 30.90
CA LEU A 23 -20.13 -51.68 31.55
C LEU A 23 -20.24 -50.14 31.74
N ALA A 24 -21.50 -49.72 31.91
CA ALA A 24 -22.01 -48.42 32.30
C ALA A 24 -21.39 -47.79 33.57
N THR A 25 -21.35 -46.45 33.62
CA THR A 25 -21.75 -45.65 34.79
C THR A 25 -22.11 -44.22 34.38
N LEU A 26 -23.20 -43.74 34.99
CA LEU A 26 -23.83 -42.42 34.86
C LEU A 26 -23.10 -41.42 35.76
N GLY A 27 -22.78 -40.21 35.26
CA GLY A 27 -22.23 -39.13 36.09
C GLY A 27 -22.16 -37.78 35.37
N LEU A 28 -23.05 -36.86 35.74
CA LEU A 28 -23.00 -35.43 35.40
C LEU A 28 -21.73 -34.79 35.98
N LEU A 29 -21.02 -33.99 35.18
CA LEU A 29 -20.13 -32.93 35.67
C LEU A 29 -19.96 -31.84 34.60
N THR A 30 -20.51 -30.67 34.89
CA THR A 30 -20.25 -29.40 34.20
C THR A 30 -18.81 -28.95 34.44
N ALA A 31 -18.06 -28.61 33.40
CA ALA A 31 -16.79 -27.89 33.52
C ALA A 31 -16.63 -26.90 32.35
N SER A 32 -16.50 -25.64 32.72
CA SER A 32 -16.43 -24.44 31.90
C SER A 32 -15.24 -24.46 30.94
N LEU A 33 -15.48 -24.19 29.65
CA LEU A 33 -14.43 -23.86 28.70
C LEU A 33 -14.09 -22.36 28.83
N VAL A 34 -13.24 -22.02 29.80
CA VAL A 34 -12.41 -20.81 29.72
C VAL A 34 -11.13 -21.23 29.00
N THR A 35 -11.06 -20.95 27.69
CA THR A 35 -9.81 -21.08 26.95
C THR A 35 -9.43 -19.72 26.39
N GLY A 36 -8.56 -19.07 27.17
CA GLY A 36 -7.52 -18.12 26.78
C GLY A 36 -7.77 -17.15 25.63
N CYS A 37 -7.85 -15.87 25.98
CA CYS A 37 -7.42 -14.78 25.10
C CYS A 37 -5.95 -15.01 24.72
N GLY A 38 -5.70 -15.57 23.53
CA GLY A 38 -4.38 -15.53 22.91
C GLY A 38 -4.10 -14.12 22.36
N PRO A 39 -2.87 -13.60 22.43
CA PRO A 39 -2.49 -12.46 21.63
C PRO A 39 -2.67 -12.86 20.15
N GLY A 40 -3.56 -12.17 19.45
CA GLY A 40 -3.71 -12.37 18.00
C GLY A 40 -2.36 -12.13 17.29
N PRO A 41 -2.14 -12.75 16.13
CA PRO A 41 -0.92 -12.56 15.36
C PRO A 41 -0.75 -11.06 15.10
N THR A 42 0.23 -10.46 15.74
CA THR A 42 0.65 -9.10 15.44
C THR A 42 1.17 -9.15 14.01
N PRO A 43 0.63 -8.34 13.08
CA PRO A 43 1.24 -8.22 11.75
C PRO A 43 2.72 -7.89 11.96
N PRO A 44 3.64 -8.49 11.18
CA PRO A 44 5.03 -8.11 11.26
C PRO A 44 5.12 -6.61 11.02
N GLN A 45 5.47 -5.85 12.06
CA GLN A 45 5.86 -4.46 11.93
C GLN A 45 7.19 -4.48 11.19
N ALA A 46 7.11 -4.47 9.85
CA ALA A 46 8.24 -4.19 9.00
C ALA A 46 8.71 -2.78 9.37
N ASN A 47 9.71 -2.75 10.24
CA ASN A 47 10.57 -1.62 10.59
C ASN A 47 10.17 -0.31 9.87
N VAL A 48 9.24 0.45 10.45
CA VAL A 48 9.09 1.90 10.21
C VAL A 48 10.30 2.60 10.85
N ALA A 49 11.50 2.17 10.47
CA ALA A 49 12.73 2.89 10.74
C ALA A 49 12.47 4.30 10.26
N ALA A 50 12.49 5.22 11.22
CA ALA A 50 12.17 6.62 11.08
C ALA A 50 12.79 7.19 9.80
N SER A 51 12.01 7.23 8.72
CA SER A 51 12.37 7.99 7.55
C SER A 51 12.28 9.44 7.99
N THR A 52 13.41 10.13 8.00
CA THR A 52 13.46 11.58 8.21
C THR A 52 12.37 12.22 7.35
N VAL A 53 11.54 13.05 7.98
CA VAL A 53 10.52 13.82 7.27
C VAL A 53 11.27 14.92 6.51
N GLU A 54 11.18 14.88 5.19
CA GLU A 54 11.75 15.93 4.33
C GLU A 54 11.10 17.28 4.67
N PRO A 55 11.89 18.37 4.65
CA PRO A 55 11.36 19.70 4.94
C PRO A 55 10.33 20.12 3.88
N ASP A 56 9.53 21.11 4.22
CA ASP A 56 8.45 21.62 3.36
C ASP A 56 8.94 22.13 1.99
N THR A 57 10.19 22.61 1.95
CA THR A 57 10.85 23.11 0.74
C THR A 57 11.43 22.02 -0.16
N ALA A 58 11.49 20.76 0.31
CA ALA A 58 11.97 19.66 -0.51
C ALA A 58 10.96 19.30 -1.60
N SER A 59 11.46 18.92 -2.77
CA SER A 59 10.66 18.48 -3.90
C SER A 59 11.16 17.18 -4.53
N SER A 60 12.24 16.61 -3.99
CA SER A 60 12.82 15.38 -4.50
C SER A 60 13.63 14.64 -3.45
N ARG A 61 13.70 13.31 -3.57
CA ARG A 61 14.58 12.45 -2.78
C ARG A 61 15.26 11.41 -3.66
N ASP A 62 16.56 11.24 -3.41
CA ASP A 62 17.44 10.34 -4.14
C ASP A 62 17.43 8.94 -3.51
N PHE A 63 17.36 7.90 -4.36
CA PHE A 63 17.42 6.48 -3.99
C PHE A 63 18.41 5.70 -4.88
N GLY A 64 19.56 6.30 -5.21
CA GLY A 64 20.60 5.65 -6.01
C GLY A 64 20.27 5.65 -7.50
N GLU A 65 19.68 4.57 -8.02
CA GLU A 65 19.27 4.51 -9.44
C GLU A 65 17.96 5.26 -9.70
N TYR A 66 17.19 5.56 -8.65
CA TYR A 66 15.90 6.23 -8.76
C TYR A 66 15.89 7.56 -8.03
N ALA A 67 15.03 8.47 -8.47
CA ALA A 67 14.64 9.66 -7.75
C ALA A 67 13.12 9.72 -7.66
N LEU A 68 12.61 10.07 -6.47
CA LEU A 68 11.21 10.42 -6.29
C LEU A 68 11.10 11.94 -6.31
N TYR A 69 10.27 12.47 -7.20
CA TYR A 69 9.85 13.86 -7.17
C TYR A 69 8.47 13.93 -6.52
N PHE A 70 8.26 14.93 -5.67
CA PHE A 70 7.03 15.09 -4.93
C PHE A 70 6.68 16.56 -4.75
N ASN A 71 5.40 16.85 -4.80
CA ASN A 71 4.87 18.12 -4.34
C ASN A 71 3.47 17.93 -3.75
N ALA A 72 3.02 18.91 -2.99
CA ALA A 72 1.63 19.04 -2.64
C ALA A 72 1.20 20.51 -2.62
N ILE A 73 0.07 20.82 -3.26
CA ILE A 73 -0.44 22.18 -3.43
C ILE A 73 -1.96 22.21 -3.25
N ARG A 74 -2.56 23.35 -2.93
CA ARG A 74 -4.03 23.47 -2.96
C ARG A 74 -4.55 23.33 -4.39
N THR A 75 -5.72 22.72 -4.52
CA THR A 75 -6.32 22.41 -5.84
C THR A 75 -6.87 23.65 -6.56
N ASP A 76 -7.18 24.71 -5.83
CA ASP A 76 -7.58 26.01 -6.39
C ASP A 76 -6.43 26.74 -7.10
N ALA A 77 -5.19 26.49 -6.72
CA ALA A 77 -3.99 26.98 -7.40
C ALA A 77 -3.79 26.37 -8.80
N LEU A 78 -4.44 25.25 -9.11
CA LEU A 78 -4.44 24.69 -10.45
C LEU A 78 -5.19 25.61 -11.42
N THR A 79 -4.75 25.65 -12.67
CA THR A 79 -5.54 26.31 -13.71
C THR A 79 -6.84 25.52 -13.97
N PRO A 80 -7.93 26.18 -14.42
CA PRO A 80 -9.17 25.50 -14.79
C PRO A 80 -8.96 24.33 -15.76
N GLU A 81 -8.05 24.50 -16.72
CA GLU A 81 -7.75 23.53 -17.78
C GLU A 81 -7.11 22.27 -17.20
N ILE A 82 -6.07 22.42 -16.38
CA ILE A 82 -5.36 21.29 -15.75
C ILE A 82 -6.28 20.53 -14.80
N ALA A 83 -7.05 21.27 -13.99
CA ALA A 83 -8.00 20.67 -13.07
C ALA A 83 -9.08 19.87 -13.82
N LYS A 84 -9.64 20.42 -14.90
CA LYS A 84 -10.64 19.73 -15.72
C LYS A 84 -10.07 18.50 -16.42
N MET A 85 -8.89 18.62 -17.04
CA MET A 85 -8.22 17.53 -17.75
C MET A 85 -7.96 16.33 -16.83
N ASN A 86 -7.60 16.60 -15.57
CA ASN A 86 -7.32 15.59 -14.56
C ASN A 86 -8.51 15.29 -13.63
N ASN A 87 -9.72 15.78 -13.93
CA ASN A 87 -10.91 15.58 -13.10
C ASN A 87 -10.69 15.91 -11.60
N ILE A 88 -9.98 17.01 -11.34
CA ILE A 88 -9.69 17.52 -10.00
C ILE A 88 -10.67 18.66 -9.72
N ALA A 89 -11.40 18.58 -8.61
CA ALA A 89 -12.23 19.68 -8.16
C ALA A 89 -11.34 20.79 -7.57
N ARG A 90 -11.40 21.99 -8.14
CA ARG A 90 -10.70 23.17 -7.60
C ARG A 90 -11.37 23.63 -6.31
N SER A 91 -10.62 23.67 -5.21
CA SER A 91 -11.09 24.10 -3.91
C SER A 91 -9.91 24.52 -3.03
N ALA A 92 -10.08 25.60 -2.26
CA ALA A 92 -9.13 25.94 -1.21
C ALA A 92 -9.03 24.80 -0.19
N ASN A 93 -10.13 24.11 0.11
CA ASN A 93 -10.19 23.09 1.17
C ASN A 93 -9.71 21.70 0.71
N ARG A 94 -9.02 21.63 -0.42
CA ARG A 94 -8.42 20.40 -0.95
C ARG A 94 -6.99 20.64 -1.38
N ALA A 95 -6.12 19.71 -1.01
CA ALA A 95 -4.76 19.63 -1.48
C ALA A 95 -4.62 18.50 -2.49
N LEU A 96 -3.87 18.73 -3.56
CA LEU A 96 -3.38 17.71 -4.48
C LEU A 96 -1.96 17.32 -4.04
N VAL A 97 -1.69 16.03 -3.91
CA VAL A 97 -0.33 15.48 -3.88
C VAL A 97 0.00 14.92 -5.27
N ASN A 98 1.21 15.19 -5.76
CA ASN A 98 1.74 14.62 -6.99
C ASN A 98 3.10 13.97 -6.70
N ILE A 99 3.22 12.71 -7.09
CA ILE A 99 4.46 11.92 -7.01
C ILE A 99 4.87 11.48 -8.41
N SER A 100 6.15 11.58 -8.73
CA SER A 100 6.73 11.00 -9.94
C SER A 100 7.98 10.20 -9.60
N MET A 101 8.15 9.06 -10.28
CA MET A 101 9.32 8.20 -10.15
C MET A 101 10.15 8.31 -11.42
N VAL A 102 11.43 8.59 -11.26
CA VAL A 102 12.37 8.71 -12.39
C VAL A 102 13.54 7.77 -12.16
N LYS A 103 13.84 6.93 -13.15
CA LYS A 103 15.09 6.17 -13.21
C LYS A 103 16.17 7.04 -13.81
N LYS A 104 17.27 7.20 -13.09
CA LYS A 104 18.40 8.02 -13.52
C LYS A 104 19.19 7.29 -14.59
N ALA A 105 19.69 8.05 -15.55
CA ALA A 105 20.66 7.60 -16.53
C ALA A 105 21.73 8.68 -16.67
N GLU A 106 22.99 8.29 -16.59
CA GLU A 106 24.12 9.23 -16.64
C GLU A 106 24.07 10.11 -17.90
N GLY A 107 24.33 11.41 -17.73
CA GLY A 107 24.30 12.37 -18.83
C GLY A 107 22.91 12.72 -19.37
N THR A 108 21.82 12.32 -18.69
CA THR A 108 20.45 12.64 -19.08
C THR A 108 19.63 13.20 -17.91
N THR A 109 18.40 13.63 -18.18
CA THR A 109 17.41 14.02 -17.16
C THR A 109 16.75 12.81 -16.47
N GLY A 110 17.14 11.58 -16.82
CA GLY A 110 16.46 10.35 -16.41
C GLY A 110 15.21 10.06 -17.25
N ALA A 111 14.59 8.91 -16.98
CA ALA A 111 13.38 8.43 -17.63
C ALA A 111 12.28 8.15 -16.60
N PRO A 112 11.03 8.63 -16.82
CA PRO A 112 9.89 8.24 -15.99
C PRO A 112 9.74 6.72 -15.94
N VAL A 113 9.51 6.17 -14.75
CA VAL A 113 9.31 4.73 -14.56
C VAL A 113 7.94 4.48 -13.89
N PRO A 114 7.07 3.63 -14.47
CA PRO A 114 5.83 3.26 -13.82
C PRO A 114 6.09 2.32 -12.64
N GLY A 115 5.11 2.18 -11.76
CA GLY A 115 5.16 1.22 -10.66
C GLY A 115 3.97 1.35 -9.72
N ALA A 116 4.06 0.68 -8.58
CA ALA A 116 3.07 0.81 -7.53
C ALA A 116 3.43 2.00 -6.62
N VAL A 117 2.48 2.90 -6.38
CA VAL A 117 2.64 4.00 -5.44
C VAL A 117 1.47 4.01 -4.48
N THR A 118 1.77 4.06 -3.18
CA THR A 118 0.80 4.29 -2.12
C THR A 118 1.18 5.54 -1.35
N VAL A 119 0.17 6.34 -1.01
CA VAL A 119 0.37 7.56 -0.23
C VAL A 119 -0.63 7.59 0.92
N GLN A 120 -0.12 7.88 2.11
CA GLN A 120 -0.91 8.13 3.30
C GLN A 120 -0.66 9.56 3.79
N ALA A 121 -1.71 10.25 4.22
CA ALA A 121 -1.62 11.59 4.78
C ALA A 121 -2.12 11.60 6.22
N VAL A 122 -1.41 12.32 7.08
CA VAL A 122 -1.78 12.54 8.49
C VAL A 122 -1.53 14.01 8.84
N ASN A 123 -2.40 14.63 9.63
CA ASN A 123 -2.14 15.96 10.15
C ASN A 123 -1.31 15.92 11.45
N LEU A 124 -0.87 17.08 11.95
CA LEU A 124 -0.06 17.15 13.17
C LEU A 124 -0.82 16.71 14.45
N ASN A 125 -2.15 16.60 14.39
CA ASN A 125 -2.96 16.04 15.47
C ASN A 125 -3.06 14.51 15.42
N GLY A 126 -2.37 13.86 14.47
CA GLY A 126 -2.39 12.41 14.28
C GLY A 126 -3.65 11.89 13.59
N GLN A 127 -4.49 12.76 13.01
CA GLN A 127 -5.68 12.34 12.28
C GLN A 127 -5.29 11.93 10.86
N PHE A 128 -5.62 10.69 10.49
CA PHE A 128 -5.47 10.21 9.12
C PHE A 128 -6.47 10.91 8.20
N LYS A 129 -6.02 11.19 6.98
CA LYS A 129 -6.87 11.73 5.92
C LYS A 129 -7.15 10.67 4.87
N ASP A 130 -8.38 10.67 4.37
CA ASP A 130 -8.75 9.86 3.22
C ASP A 130 -8.08 10.42 1.97
N LEU A 131 -7.25 9.59 1.34
CA LEU A 131 -6.50 9.91 0.13
C LEU A 131 -6.43 8.64 -0.73
N THR A 132 -6.84 8.76 -1.98
CA THR A 132 -6.64 7.71 -2.98
C THR A 132 -5.77 8.27 -4.09
N VAL A 133 -4.73 7.53 -4.45
CA VAL A 133 -3.83 7.88 -5.54
C VAL A 133 -4.20 7.14 -6.81
N ARG A 134 -4.05 7.82 -7.94
CA ARG A 134 -4.28 7.28 -9.28
C ARG A 134 -3.14 7.70 -10.20
N GLU A 135 -2.80 6.82 -11.14
CA GLU A 135 -1.81 7.11 -12.16
C GLU A 135 -2.40 8.03 -13.24
N VAL A 136 -1.60 8.98 -13.71
CA VAL A 136 -1.84 9.90 -14.81
C VAL A 136 -0.66 9.83 -15.77
N ARG A 137 -0.96 9.79 -17.08
CA ARG A 137 0.05 9.84 -18.13
C ARG A 137 -0.19 11.06 -19.00
N GLU A 138 0.83 11.90 -19.13
CA GLU A 138 0.82 13.11 -19.96
C GLU A 138 2.04 13.09 -20.89
N GLY A 139 1.82 12.72 -22.16
CA GLY A 139 2.91 12.38 -23.06
C GLY A 139 3.71 11.21 -22.52
N ASP A 140 5.02 11.41 -22.32
CA ASP A 140 5.93 10.41 -21.74
C ASP A 140 6.02 10.51 -20.19
N ALA A 141 5.40 11.52 -19.58
CA ALA A 141 5.43 11.72 -18.14
C ALA A 141 4.42 10.83 -17.42
N ILE A 142 4.82 10.30 -16.25
CA ILE A 142 3.99 9.46 -15.38
C ILE A 142 3.92 10.12 -14.00
N TYR A 143 2.70 10.39 -13.54
CA TYR A 143 2.40 10.99 -12.26
C TYR A 143 1.43 10.11 -11.47
N TYR A 144 1.60 10.09 -10.15
CA TYR A 144 0.65 9.53 -9.22
C TYR A 144 0.06 10.68 -8.44
N ILE A 145 -1.20 10.98 -8.72
CA ILE A 145 -1.88 12.11 -8.10
C ILE A 145 -3.01 11.62 -7.21
N GLY A 146 -3.26 12.35 -6.13
CA GLY A 146 -4.43 12.15 -5.29
C GLY A 146 -4.78 13.45 -4.59
N ASP A 147 -6.06 13.65 -4.31
CA ASP A 147 -6.53 14.81 -3.56
C ASP A 147 -6.98 14.42 -2.14
N VAL A 148 -6.80 15.35 -1.21
CA VAL A 148 -7.07 15.18 0.22
C VAL A 148 -7.71 16.43 0.77
N SER A 149 -8.59 16.30 1.76
CA SER A 149 -9.17 17.45 2.46
C SER A 149 -8.12 18.14 3.32
N VAL A 150 -8.11 19.47 3.29
CA VAL A 150 -7.19 20.29 4.07
C VAL A 150 -7.91 21.51 4.65
N ALA A 151 -7.58 21.85 5.89
CA ALA A 151 -8.04 23.07 6.56
C ALA A 151 -7.00 24.18 6.43
N ASP A 152 -7.38 25.39 6.83
CA ASP A 152 -6.47 26.52 6.87
C ASP A 152 -5.41 26.35 7.97
N ASP A 153 -4.18 26.74 7.63
CA ASP A 153 -2.98 26.55 8.44
C ASP A 153 -2.71 25.10 8.87
N GLU A 154 -3.26 24.13 8.13
CA GLU A 154 -3.03 22.71 8.38
C GLU A 154 -1.70 22.26 7.77
N THR A 155 -0.91 21.54 8.55
CA THR A 155 0.26 20.82 8.03
C THR A 155 -0.06 19.34 7.91
N LEU A 156 0.17 18.79 6.72
CA LEU A 156 0.04 17.37 6.46
C LEU A 156 1.42 16.74 6.30
N VAL A 157 1.60 15.57 6.90
CA VAL A 157 2.73 14.69 6.68
C VAL A 157 2.28 13.56 5.76
N PHE A 158 2.96 13.44 4.64
CA PHE A 158 2.73 12.40 3.64
C PHE A 158 3.76 11.30 3.82
N THR A 159 3.30 10.04 3.86
CA THR A 159 4.15 8.85 3.76
C THR A 159 3.91 8.24 2.39
N VAL A 160 4.96 8.13 1.59
CA VAL A 160 4.96 7.62 0.23
C VAL A 160 5.77 6.34 0.19
N ASP A 161 5.16 5.28 -0.29
CA ASP A 161 5.85 4.04 -0.63
C ASP A 161 5.70 3.80 -2.13
N ALA A 162 6.83 3.75 -2.81
CA ALA A 162 6.93 3.59 -4.26
C ALA A 162 7.70 2.31 -4.59
N THR A 163 7.22 1.52 -5.54
CA THR A 163 7.92 0.33 -6.05
C THR A 163 7.93 0.41 -7.57
N PRO A 164 9.06 0.81 -8.18
CA PRO A 164 9.21 0.84 -9.63
C PRO A 164 8.97 -0.55 -10.23
N ILE A 165 8.43 -0.62 -11.44
CA ILE A 165 8.02 -1.90 -12.07
C ILE A 165 9.20 -2.85 -12.35
N ASP A 166 10.40 -2.31 -12.48
CA ASP A 166 11.63 -3.02 -12.82
C ASP A 166 12.44 -3.49 -11.61
N THR A 167 11.93 -3.28 -10.39
CA THR A 167 12.56 -3.75 -9.15
C THR A 167 11.52 -4.18 -8.11
N THR A 168 11.95 -4.94 -7.10
CA THR A 168 11.17 -5.22 -5.90
C THR A 168 11.53 -4.30 -4.73
N SER A 169 12.54 -3.45 -4.90
CA SER A 169 12.96 -2.48 -3.89
C SER A 169 11.90 -1.41 -3.69
N ARG A 170 11.47 -1.23 -2.43
CA ARG A 170 10.57 -0.16 -2.02
C ARG A 170 11.35 1.11 -1.72
N LEU A 171 10.93 2.21 -2.34
CA LEU A 171 11.40 3.56 -2.12
C LEU A 171 10.43 4.24 -1.14
N SER A 172 10.86 4.40 0.11
CA SER A 172 10.04 5.01 1.17
C SER A 172 10.48 6.44 1.45
N LEU A 173 9.53 7.37 1.41
CA LEU A 173 9.71 8.80 1.62
C LEU A 173 8.66 9.29 2.61
N ARG A 174 9.06 10.21 3.49
CA ARG A 174 8.13 11.02 4.27
C ARG A 174 8.44 12.47 4.02
N PHE A 175 7.43 13.30 3.74
CA PHE A 175 7.59 14.74 3.62
C PHE A 175 6.40 15.45 4.25
N GLN A 176 6.57 16.71 4.61
CA GLN A 176 5.48 17.53 5.13
C GLN A 176 5.18 18.70 4.20
N ARG A 177 3.95 19.19 4.24
CA ARG A 177 3.54 20.42 3.55
C ARG A 177 2.59 21.21 4.43
N GLN A 178 2.88 22.50 4.61
CA GLN A 178 1.96 23.43 5.24
C GLN A 178 1.03 24.06 4.19
N PHE A 179 -0.26 24.12 4.49
CA PHE A 179 -1.29 24.67 3.61
C PHE A 179 -1.93 25.90 4.22
N TYR A 180 -1.48 27.07 3.77
CA TYR A 180 -2.07 28.35 4.17
C TYR A 180 -3.42 28.58 3.49
N GLY A 181 -4.36 29.16 4.24
CA GLY A 181 -5.67 29.58 3.70
C GLY A 181 -5.54 30.77 2.75
N PRO A 182 -6.54 31.00 1.89
CA PRO A 182 -6.61 32.16 1.00
C PRO A 182 -6.87 33.49 1.75
#